data_AF-A0A5N8XP59-F1
#
_entry.id   AF-A0A5N8XP59-F1
#
_cell.length_a   1.000
_cell.length_b   1.000
_cell.length_c   1.000
_cell.angle_alpha   90.00
_cell.angle_beta   90.00
_cell.angle_gamma   90.00
#
_symmetry.space_group_name_H-M   'P 1'
#
loop_
_entity.id
_entity.type
_entity.pdbx_description
1 polymer ?
#
loop_
_entity_poly.entity_id
_entity_poly.type
_entity_poly.pdbx_seq_one_letter_code
_entity_poly.pdbx_strand_id
1 'polypeptide(L)'
;MRRRVWGTAVVFGLLAAVTPVASARAAGTAGTSGAGPLPLERHFDNRAVSDDARPGEADFDGSGASLSAQDLTAAGWAPGRSLTVQGARLTLPRRAAGQPDNVRADGQSVRVRGRGDALAFLVAGTGGTDTGGTGTVRYTDGTRSSYRLTASDWRTGPLATKAVALGHVNTPGGQLAEKARLYVVTVPVVRGREVASVSLPRSPDLHVFSLSVRPMARGWSGSWAAPSSGYTAVGPWTDRTLRLVVHTSVGGPRVRIRLDNTFAGAPVRIGSATVAVQAEGAAAGSAPVPLSFGGAAGTDIPAGAQAFSDPLGFEVPANANLLVSFHLPGTVTAAPVHRMAMQTSYVSEPGDHAGEGSAAAYTSTITTWPLLTGVDVGGGPGSVVLLGDSITDGDKSTMDANRRWPDVLASRLRQQNAVPRYGVLNQGISANRVVADRYPGDGVSTDAGGVSSLNRLDRDVLAQTSARTVVVFQGVNDVRWGATADQVIAGLREIAARGHARGLRVLAATIAPCEGEARCTAAADAERSAVNTWIRGAEEFDGVFDFDAVLRDPERPSRMLPAYDSGDHLHPGDAGLAALAESVDLRVLVP
;
A
#
# COMPACT_ATOMS: atom_id res chain seq x y z
N MET A 1 6.19 -19.52 74.91
CA MET A 1 5.22 -20.59 74.53
C MET A 1 3.92 -19.95 74.06
N ARG A 2 3.75 -19.78 72.75
CA ARG A 2 2.53 -19.23 72.14
C ARG A 2 1.87 -20.29 71.26
N ARG A 3 0.55 -20.18 71.22
CA ARG A 3 -0.48 -21.15 70.86
C ARG A 3 -0.70 -21.27 69.34
N ARG A 4 -1.13 -22.49 68.98
CA ARG A 4 -2.21 -22.87 68.05
C ARG A 4 -2.10 -22.51 66.57
N VAL A 5 -2.07 -23.59 65.80
CA VAL A 5 -2.50 -23.74 64.40
C VAL A 5 -4.04 -23.80 64.36
N TRP A 6 -4.65 -23.24 63.32
CA TRP A 6 -5.68 -23.82 62.41
C TRP A 6 -6.57 -22.71 61.80
N GLY A 7 -6.66 -22.70 60.47
CA GLY A 7 -7.77 -22.12 59.71
C GLY A 7 -7.46 -20.87 58.88
N THR A 8 -6.83 -21.02 57.71
CA THR A 8 -6.87 -20.00 56.64
C THR A 8 -8.06 -20.28 55.72
N ALA A 9 -8.99 -19.33 55.69
CA ALA A 9 -10.13 -19.30 54.79
C ALA A 9 -9.66 -18.99 53.36
N VAL A 10 -10.16 -19.78 52.40
CA VAL A 10 -10.09 -19.52 50.96
C VAL A 10 -11.13 -18.45 50.64
N VAL A 11 -10.71 -17.29 50.14
CA VAL A 11 -11.59 -16.28 49.54
C VAL A 11 -11.35 -16.30 48.03
N PHE A 12 -12.28 -16.89 47.29
CA PHE A 12 -12.40 -16.72 45.84
C PHE A 12 -13.00 -15.33 45.57
N GLY A 13 -12.18 -14.38 45.14
CA GLY A 13 -12.65 -13.14 44.53
C GLY A 13 -12.96 -13.38 43.05
N LEU A 14 -14.24 -13.58 42.72
CA LEU A 14 -14.72 -13.51 41.34
C LEU A 14 -14.61 -12.06 40.84
N LEU A 15 -13.62 -11.77 40.01
CA LEU A 15 -13.63 -10.60 39.13
C LEU A 15 -14.36 -10.99 37.85
N ALA A 16 -15.65 -10.66 37.79
CA ALA A 16 -16.41 -10.72 36.55
C ALA A 16 -15.88 -9.65 35.59
N ALA A 17 -15.17 -10.08 34.55
CA ALA A 17 -14.88 -9.24 33.41
C ALA A 17 -16.20 -8.89 32.70
N VAL A 18 -16.64 -7.63 32.84
CA VAL A 18 -17.75 -7.09 32.06
C VAL A 18 -17.24 -6.88 30.64
N THR A 19 -17.48 -7.86 29.77
CA THR A 19 -17.34 -7.69 28.32
C THR A 19 -18.35 -6.64 27.85
N PRO A 20 -17.97 -5.65 27.02
CA PRO A 20 -18.96 -4.80 26.38
C PRO A 20 -19.71 -5.64 25.34
N VAL A 21 -20.87 -6.17 25.73
CA VAL A 21 -21.85 -6.69 24.77
C VAL A 21 -22.41 -5.49 24.03
N ALA A 22 -22.14 -5.41 22.72
CA ALA A 22 -22.78 -4.46 21.83
C ALA A 22 -24.30 -4.70 21.86
N SER A 23 -25.01 -3.89 22.64
CA SER A 23 -26.47 -3.93 22.71
C SER A 23 -27.04 -3.05 21.60
N ALA A 24 -27.64 -3.69 20.59
CA ALA A 24 -28.45 -3.03 19.59
C ALA A 24 -29.70 -2.45 20.27
N ARG A 25 -29.68 -1.16 20.58
CA ARG A 25 -30.89 -0.45 21.05
C ARG A 25 -31.66 0.03 19.83
N ALA A 26 -32.90 -0.44 19.69
CA ALA A 26 -33.86 0.16 18.78
C ALA A 26 -34.17 1.58 19.27
N ALA A 27 -33.60 2.59 18.62
CA ALA A 27 -33.94 3.98 18.89
C ALA A 27 -35.23 4.33 18.16
N GLY A 28 -36.23 4.74 18.94
CA GLY A 28 -37.54 5.17 18.48
C GLY A 28 -37.47 6.34 17.51
N THR A 29 -38.46 6.36 16.62
CA THR A 29 -38.74 7.43 15.66
C THR A 29 -39.20 8.69 16.38
N ALA A 30 -38.33 9.69 16.46
CA ALA A 30 -38.69 11.07 16.77
C ALA A 30 -38.08 11.99 15.71
N GLY A 31 -38.93 12.81 15.09
CA GLY A 31 -38.70 13.42 13.80
C GLY A 31 -37.67 14.54 13.78
N THR A 32 -36.95 14.60 12.66
CA THR A 32 -36.82 15.83 11.89
C THR A 32 -37.19 15.48 10.44
N SER A 33 -38.07 16.27 9.83
CA SER A 33 -38.38 16.23 8.41
C SER A 33 -37.21 16.78 7.58
N GLY A 34 -36.02 16.21 7.76
CA GLY A 34 -34.82 16.59 7.03
C GLY A 34 -34.73 15.83 5.72
N ALA A 35 -34.52 16.54 4.61
CA ALA A 35 -34.29 15.92 3.30
C ALA A 35 -33.28 14.76 3.43
N GLY A 36 -33.57 13.61 2.78
CA GLY A 36 -32.70 12.45 2.83
C GLY A 36 -31.27 12.74 2.33
N PRO A 37 -30.30 11.81 2.52
CA PRO A 37 -28.90 12.05 2.17
C PRO A 37 -28.73 12.59 0.75
N LEU A 38 -27.96 13.67 0.61
CA LEU A 38 -27.72 14.35 -0.67
C LEU A 38 -26.35 13.94 -1.26
N PRO A 39 -26.16 14.00 -2.60
CA PRO A 39 -24.83 13.90 -3.19
C PRO A 39 -23.85 14.91 -2.56
N LEU A 40 -22.55 14.57 -2.50
CA LEU A 40 -21.54 15.41 -1.86
C LEU A 40 -21.54 16.85 -2.42
N GLU A 41 -21.74 16.98 -3.72
CA GLU A 41 -21.67 18.25 -4.45
C GLU A 41 -22.80 19.23 -4.09
N ARG A 42 -23.86 18.75 -3.43
CA ARG A 42 -24.94 19.59 -2.88
C ARG A 42 -24.58 20.18 -1.53
N HIS A 43 -23.52 19.67 -0.89
CA HIS A 43 -22.99 20.15 0.38
C HIS A 43 -21.76 21.05 0.21
N PHE A 44 -21.28 21.29 -1.01
CA PHE A 44 -20.11 22.15 -1.22
C PHE A 44 -20.37 23.57 -0.70
N ASP A 45 -19.52 24.02 0.22
CA ASP A 45 -19.68 25.25 0.99
C ASP A 45 -18.41 26.10 1.04
N ASN A 46 -17.30 25.59 0.51
CA ASN A 46 -16.02 26.27 0.54
C ASN A 46 -15.30 26.21 -0.83
N ARG A 47 -14.49 27.24 -1.11
CA ARG A 47 -13.79 27.44 -2.39
C ARG A 47 -12.31 27.14 -2.19
N ALA A 48 -11.87 25.93 -2.50
CA ALA A 48 -10.49 25.51 -2.26
C ALA A 48 -9.53 25.88 -3.39
N VAL A 49 -10.03 25.98 -4.63
CA VAL A 49 -9.19 26.14 -5.82
C VAL A 49 -9.37 27.53 -6.44
N SER A 50 -8.27 28.26 -6.65
CA SER A 50 -8.24 29.51 -7.42
C SER A 50 -7.49 29.35 -8.73
N ASP A 51 -7.76 30.27 -9.66
CA ASP A 51 -6.96 30.50 -10.85
C ASP A 51 -5.71 31.30 -10.43
N ASP A 52 -4.53 30.91 -10.88
CA ASP A 52 -3.27 31.63 -10.62
C ASP A 52 -3.33 33.12 -10.99
N ALA A 53 -4.11 33.49 -12.02
CA ALA A 53 -4.28 34.88 -12.42
C ALA A 53 -5.27 35.65 -11.51
N ARG A 54 -6.06 34.96 -10.70
CA ARG A 54 -7.11 35.51 -9.84
C ARG A 54 -7.11 34.79 -8.48
N PRO A 55 -6.01 34.85 -7.70
CA PRO A 55 -5.86 34.06 -6.48
C PRO A 55 -6.87 34.43 -5.38
N GLY A 56 -7.41 35.66 -5.40
CA GLY A 56 -8.42 36.13 -4.45
C GLY A 56 -9.84 35.57 -4.66
N GLU A 57 -10.09 34.75 -5.68
CA GLU A 57 -11.41 34.15 -5.92
C GLU A 57 -11.70 32.94 -5.01
N ALA A 58 -10.69 32.38 -4.35
CA ALA A 58 -10.81 31.23 -3.45
C ALA A 58 -10.18 31.52 -2.09
N ASP A 59 -10.63 30.76 -1.10
CA ASP A 59 -10.14 30.83 0.27
C ASP A 59 -10.31 29.44 0.89
N PHE A 60 -9.27 28.63 0.80
CA PHE A 60 -9.32 27.24 1.21
C PHE A 60 -9.25 27.10 2.74
N ASP A 61 -8.37 27.89 3.37
CA ASP A 61 -8.02 27.76 4.79
C ASP A 61 -8.62 28.87 5.68
N GLY A 62 -9.35 29.83 5.11
CA GLY A 62 -9.92 30.97 5.83
C GLY A 62 -8.98 32.18 5.94
N SER A 63 -7.76 32.08 5.39
CA SER A 63 -6.76 33.17 5.36
C SER A 63 -6.55 33.76 3.96
N GLY A 64 -7.33 33.31 2.97
CA GLY A 64 -7.22 33.66 1.56
C GLY A 64 -6.28 32.75 0.76
N ALA A 65 -5.65 31.75 1.39
CA ALA A 65 -4.77 30.83 0.67
C ALA A 65 -5.57 29.72 -0.01
N SER A 66 -5.12 29.24 -1.18
CA SER A 66 -5.85 28.24 -1.98
C SER A 66 -4.94 27.35 -2.83
N LEU A 67 -5.50 26.24 -3.31
CA LEU A 67 -4.89 25.35 -4.28
C LEU A 67 -4.89 26.01 -5.67
N SER A 68 -3.84 25.79 -6.45
CA SER A 68 -3.76 26.24 -7.85
C SER A 68 -4.48 25.30 -8.81
N ALA A 69 -5.39 25.85 -9.62
CA ALA A 69 -6.06 25.12 -10.70
C ALA A 69 -5.09 24.65 -11.79
N GLN A 70 -4.07 25.46 -12.07
CA GLN A 70 -3.03 25.19 -13.05
C GLN A 70 -2.15 24.03 -12.58
N ASP A 71 -1.70 24.03 -11.33
CA ASP A 71 -0.92 22.91 -10.77
C ASP A 71 -1.71 21.61 -10.73
N LEU A 72 -2.99 21.65 -10.34
CA LEU A 72 -3.86 20.49 -10.40
C LEU A 72 -3.96 19.94 -11.82
N THR A 73 -4.15 20.82 -12.81
CA THR A 73 -4.21 20.43 -14.23
C THR A 73 -2.88 19.84 -14.70
N ALA A 74 -1.75 20.46 -14.34
CA ALA A 74 -0.40 20.00 -14.67
C ALA A 74 -0.07 18.64 -14.04
N ALA A 75 -0.56 18.37 -12.83
CA ALA A 75 -0.48 17.07 -12.17
C ALA A 75 -1.41 16.01 -12.80
N GLY A 76 -2.30 16.40 -13.73
CA GLY A 76 -3.29 15.56 -14.36
C GLY A 76 -4.60 15.41 -13.57
N TRP A 77 -4.82 16.24 -12.54
CA TRP A 77 -5.98 16.26 -11.65
C TRP A 77 -7.03 17.30 -12.10
N ALA A 78 -7.41 17.26 -13.38
CA ALA A 78 -8.37 18.21 -13.94
C ALA A 78 -9.81 18.05 -13.38
N PRO A 79 -10.63 19.13 -13.36
CA PRO A 79 -12.01 19.08 -12.89
C PRO A 79 -12.83 17.96 -13.54
N GLY A 80 -13.54 17.17 -12.74
CA GLY A 80 -14.35 16.05 -13.22
C GLY A 80 -13.62 14.80 -13.64
N ARG A 81 -12.29 14.79 -13.63
CA ARG A 81 -11.51 13.58 -13.92
C ARG A 81 -11.72 12.55 -12.82
N SER A 82 -11.92 11.30 -13.21
CA SER A 82 -11.85 10.17 -12.28
C SER A 82 -10.42 9.68 -12.17
N LEU A 83 -9.96 9.50 -10.94
CA LEU A 83 -8.63 9.04 -10.58
C LEU A 83 -8.75 7.73 -9.81
N THR A 84 -7.84 6.79 -10.07
CA THR A 84 -7.69 5.61 -9.21
C THR A 84 -6.51 5.84 -8.29
N VAL A 85 -6.74 5.80 -6.98
CA VAL A 85 -5.69 5.92 -5.95
C VAL A 85 -5.96 4.84 -4.90
N GLN A 86 -4.96 4.00 -4.62
CA GLN A 86 -5.07 2.86 -3.70
C GLN A 86 -6.31 1.97 -3.98
N GLY A 87 -6.58 1.73 -5.27
CA GLY A 87 -7.71 0.93 -5.76
C GLY A 87 -9.09 1.61 -5.67
N ALA A 88 -9.19 2.81 -5.09
CA ALA A 88 -10.43 3.57 -5.01
C ALA A 88 -10.56 4.54 -6.20
N ARG A 89 -11.75 4.60 -6.81
CA ARG A 89 -12.05 5.52 -7.91
C ARG A 89 -12.72 6.79 -7.38
N LEU A 90 -11.95 7.86 -7.26
CA LEU A 90 -12.40 9.17 -6.79
C LEU A 90 -12.60 10.10 -7.99
N THR A 91 -13.62 10.96 -7.96
CA THR A 91 -13.87 11.90 -9.07
C THR A 91 -13.70 13.30 -8.54
N LEU A 92 -12.82 14.07 -9.18
CA LEU A 92 -12.61 15.46 -8.80
C LEU A 92 -13.89 16.28 -9.01
N PRO A 93 -14.15 17.28 -8.15
CA PRO A 93 -15.24 18.22 -8.34
C PRO A 93 -15.29 18.78 -9.77
N ARG A 94 -16.47 18.74 -10.40
CA ARG A 94 -16.73 19.40 -11.68
C ARG A 94 -17.08 20.86 -11.43
N ARG A 95 -16.08 21.64 -11.07
CA ARG A 95 -16.21 23.05 -10.69
C ARG A 95 -15.11 23.86 -11.35
N ALA A 96 -15.46 25.08 -11.78
CA ALA A 96 -14.46 26.04 -12.18
C ALA A 96 -13.76 26.59 -10.92
N ALA A 97 -12.52 27.05 -11.07
CA ALA A 97 -11.83 27.77 -10.00
C ALA A 97 -12.68 28.94 -9.48
N GLY A 98 -12.64 29.19 -8.17
CA GLY A 98 -13.47 30.18 -7.49
C GLY A 98 -14.92 29.75 -7.24
N GLN A 99 -15.32 28.53 -7.59
CA GLN A 99 -16.62 27.96 -7.20
C GLN A 99 -16.48 27.03 -6.00
N PRO A 100 -17.55 26.84 -5.18
CA PRO A 100 -17.52 25.85 -4.11
C PRO A 100 -17.28 24.45 -4.66
N ASP A 101 -16.23 23.80 -4.17
CA ASP A 101 -15.67 22.55 -4.70
C ASP A 101 -15.33 21.52 -3.60
N ASN A 102 -15.47 21.88 -2.32
CA ASN A 102 -15.32 20.95 -1.23
C ASN A 102 -16.33 21.22 -0.11
N VAL A 103 -16.40 20.28 0.84
CA VAL A 103 -17.24 20.36 2.04
C VAL A 103 -16.35 20.52 3.26
N ARG A 104 -16.59 21.55 4.07
CA ARG A 104 -16.06 21.61 5.45
C ARG A 104 -16.88 20.69 6.35
N ALA A 105 -16.26 19.67 6.92
CA ALA A 105 -17.00 18.62 7.60
C ALA A 105 -17.72 19.12 8.87
N ASP A 106 -19.06 19.07 8.88
CA ASP A 106 -19.92 19.48 10.01
C ASP A 106 -21.10 18.51 10.21
N GLY A 107 -20.88 17.21 9.98
CA GLY A 107 -21.93 16.20 10.18
C GLY A 107 -22.90 16.03 9.02
N GLN A 108 -22.59 16.54 7.84
CA GLN A 108 -23.42 16.41 6.64
C GLN A 108 -23.73 14.94 6.34
N SER A 109 -24.97 14.66 5.91
CA SER A 109 -25.39 13.34 5.45
C SER A 109 -25.21 13.23 3.94
N VAL A 110 -24.20 12.48 3.53
CA VAL A 110 -23.79 12.32 2.14
C VAL A 110 -24.26 10.99 1.59
N ARG A 111 -24.89 11.01 0.42
CA ARG A 111 -25.30 9.82 -0.32
C ARG A 111 -24.09 9.19 -0.99
N VAL A 112 -23.79 7.96 -0.62
CA VAL A 112 -22.76 7.12 -1.25
C VAL A 112 -23.33 5.72 -1.36
N ARG A 113 -23.17 5.08 -2.53
CA ARG A 113 -23.65 3.72 -2.77
C ARG A 113 -22.52 2.81 -3.20
N GLY A 114 -22.59 1.56 -2.80
CA GLY A 114 -21.67 0.52 -3.24
C GLY A 114 -21.41 -0.55 -2.18
N ARG A 115 -20.82 -1.65 -2.63
CA ARG A 115 -20.29 -2.72 -1.77
C ARG A 115 -18.78 -2.77 -1.96
N GLY A 116 -18.03 -2.83 -0.86
CA GLY A 116 -16.59 -2.69 -0.88
C GLY A 116 -15.92 -3.19 0.38
N ASP A 117 -14.62 -2.92 0.49
CA ASP A 117 -13.82 -3.20 1.69
C ASP A 117 -13.43 -1.95 2.48
N ALA A 118 -13.56 -0.77 1.87
CA ALA A 118 -13.29 0.52 2.50
C ALA A 118 -14.12 1.64 1.88
N LEU A 119 -14.22 2.75 2.59
CA LEU A 119 -14.65 4.05 2.08
C LEU A 119 -13.41 4.94 1.96
N ALA A 120 -13.15 5.44 0.77
CA ALA A 120 -12.02 6.31 0.47
C ALA A 120 -12.48 7.76 0.39
N PHE A 121 -11.70 8.66 0.97
CA PHE A 121 -11.93 10.10 0.95
C PHE A 121 -10.74 10.82 0.34
N LEU A 122 -10.98 11.75 -0.57
CA LEU A 122 -10.03 12.78 -0.97
C LEU A 122 -10.18 13.97 -0.01
N VAL A 123 -9.15 14.23 0.78
CA VAL A 123 -9.22 15.15 1.91
C VAL A 123 -7.96 15.99 2.08
N ALA A 124 -8.12 17.08 2.81
CA ALA A 124 -7.02 17.84 3.39
C ALA A 124 -7.50 18.51 4.68
N GLY A 125 -6.59 18.64 5.64
CA GLY A 125 -6.77 19.48 6.82
C GLY A 125 -6.26 20.90 6.59
N THR A 126 -6.89 21.90 7.19
CA THR A 126 -6.42 23.30 7.19
C THR A 126 -6.12 23.85 8.59
N GLY A 127 -6.07 22.97 9.60
CA GLY A 127 -5.89 23.36 11.01
C GLY A 127 -4.42 23.49 11.46
N GLY A 128 -3.44 23.40 10.54
CA GLY A 128 -2.01 23.42 10.85
C GLY A 128 -1.46 22.12 11.47
N THR A 129 -2.34 21.18 11.80
CA THR A 129 -2.05 19.85 12.35
C THR A 129 -3.04 18.82 11.78
N ASP A 130 -2.84 17.54 12.09
CA ASP A 130 -3.81 16.49 11.75
C ASP A 130 -5.18 16.81 12.36
N THR A 131 -6.21 16.85 11.51
CA THR A 131 -7.59 17.17 11.91
C THR A 131 -8.55 16.07 11.49
N GLY A 132 -9.65 15.93 12.22
CA GLY A 132 -10.65 14.93 11.90
C GLY A 132 -11.58 14.59 13.05
N GLY A 133 -12.30 13.47 12.91
CA GLY A 133 -13.25 13.03 13.91
C GLY A 133 -13.98 11.76 13.53
N THR A 134 -15.04 11.46 14.28
CA THR A 134 -15.86 10.26 14.10
C THR A 134 -17.03 10.55 13.17
N GLY A 135 -17.17 9.74 12.12
CA GLY A 135 -18.33 9.70 11.24
C GLY A 135 -19.12 8.40 11.40
N THR A 136 -20.21 8.25 10.63
CA THR A 136 -21.03 7.03 10.63
C THR A 136 -21.33 6.58 9.21
N VAL A 137 -21.11 5.30 8.92
CA VAL A 137 -21.62 4.63 7.72
C VAL A 137 -22.98 4.04 8.02
N ARG A 138 -23.97 4.29 7.16
CA ARG A 138 -25.28 3.63 7.20
C ARG A 138 -25.38 2.68 6.01
N TYR A 139 -25.88 1.48 6.28
CA TYR A 139 -26.07 0.44 5.27
C TYR A 139 -27.53 0.35 4.82
N THR A 140 -27.77 -0.25 3.66
CA THR A 140 -29.12 -0.42 3.09
C THR A 140 -30.01 -1.36 3.91
N ASP A 141 -29.41 -2.23 4.74
CA ASP A 141 -30.12 -3.11 5.69
C ASP A 141 -30.53 -2.39 7.00
N GLY A 142 -30.30 -1.08 7.11
CA GLY A 142 -30.64 -0.26 8.27
C GLY A 142 -29.58 -0.22 9.38
N THR A 143 -28.57 -1.10 9.31
CA THR A 143 -27.46 -1.12 10.27
C THR A 143 -26.50 0.06 10.07
N ARG A 144 -25.62 0.28 11.06
CA ARG A 144 -24.64 1.38 11.05
C ARG A 144 -23.31 0.93 11.65
N SER A 145 -22.21 1.58 11.24
CA SER A 145 -20.89 1.46 11.87
C SER A 145 -20.24 2.83 12.00
N SER A 146 -19.49 3.06 13.07
CA SER A 146 -18.66 4.26 13.23
C SER A 146 -17.34 4.10 12.50
N TYR A 147 -16.74 5.22 12.10
CA TYR A 147 -15.36 5.27 11.60
C TYR A 147 -14.68 6.53 12.10
N ARG A 148 -13.34 6.52 12.17
CA ARG A 148 -12.53 7.72 12.39
C ARG A 148 -11.87 8.12 11.09
N LEU A 149 -11.99 9.39 10.72
CA LEU A 149 -11.31 9.98 9.58
C LEU A 149 -10.40 11.09 10.10
N THR A 150 -9.13 11.03 9.72
CA THR A 150 -8.11 12.03 10.03
C THR A 150 -7.41 12.39 8.74
N ALA A 151 -7.25 13.69 8.50
CA ALA A 151 -6.50 14.22 7.37
C ALA A 151 -5.37 15.10 7.90
N SER A 152 -4.19 14.93 7.32
CA SER A 152 -3.06 15.81 7.61
C SER A 152 -3.24 17.18 6.99
N ASP A 153 -2.54 18.15 7.55
CA ASP A 153 -2.52 19.52 7.05
C ASP A 153 -2.00 19.57 5.61
N TRP A 154 -2.63 20.42 4.79
CA TRP A 154 -2.32 20.56 3.38
C TRP A 154 -0.96 21.22 3.11
N ARG A 155 -0.46 22.10 4.00
CA ARG A 155 0.81 22.83 3.85
C ARG A 155 1.96 22.19 4.65
N THR A 156 1.68 21.67 5.83
CA THR A 156 2.72 21.15 6.75
C THR A 156 2.73 19.64 6.90
N GLY A 157 1.67 18.95 6.43
CA GLY A 157 1.58 17.50 6.57
C GLY A 157 2.63 16.72 5.77
N PRO A 158 2.76 15.41 6.06
CA PRO A 158 3.81 14.58 5.50
C PRO A 158 3.67 14.40 3.98
N LEU A 159 4.78 14.51 3.27
CA LEU A 159 4.85 14.20 1.84
C LEU A 159 4.81 12.68 1.56
N ALA A 160 5.08 11.85 2.56
CA ALA A 160 5.15 10.40 2.49
C ALA A 160 3.81 9.72 2.18
N THR A 161 2.71 10.30 2.64
CA THR A 161 1.36 9.73 2.55
C THR A 161 0.43 10.50 1.61
N LYS A 162 0.93 11.55 0.96
CA LYS A 162 0.13 12.34 0.03
C LYS A 162 -0.36 11.50 -1.16
N ALA A 163 -1.50 11.90 -1.69
CA ALA A 163 -1.93 11.45 -3.02
C ALA A 163 -1.30 12.32 -4.12
N VAL A 164 -1.22 13.64 -3.90
CA VAL A 164 -0.56 14.57 -4.82
C VAL A 164 0.03 15.75 -4.04
N ALA A 165 1.16 16.29 -4.51
CA ALA A 165 1.68 17.59 -4.09
C ALA A 165 1.71 18.55 -5.28
N LEU A 166 1.24 19.76 -5.07
CA LEU A 166 1.25 20.87 -6.03
C LEU A 166 2.51 21.72 -5.87
N GLY A 167 2.86 22.48 -6.91
CA GLY A 167 4.08 23.29 -6.95
C GLY A 167 4.04 24.49 -6.02
N HIS A 168 2.87 25.14 -5.91
CA HIS A 168 2.68 26.35 -5.12
C HIS A 168 1.31 26.42 -4.43
N VAL A 169 1.20 27.43 -3.56
CA VAL A 169 -0.03 27.89 -2.93
C VAL A 169 -0.36 29.28 -3.45
N ASN A 170 -1.62 29.50 -3.85
CA ASN A 170 -2.11 30.82 -4.21
C ASN A 170 -2.50 31.61 -2.95
N THR A 171 -2.13 32.89 -2.87
CA THR A 171 -2.57 33.81 -1.81
C THR A 171 -2.95 35.17 -2.41
N PRO A 172 -3.66 36.05 -1.70
CA PRO A 172 -3.96 37.40 -2.19
C PRO A 172 -2.70 38.23 -2.46
N GLY A 173 -1.60 37.93 -1.77
CA GLY A 173 -0.29 38.57 -1.95
C GLY A 173 0.56 37.97 -3.07
N GLY A 174 0.06 36.95 -3.80
CA GLY A 174 0.79 36.23 -4.84
C GLY A 174 1.02 34.75 -4.50
N GLN A 175 1.82 34.08 -5.33
CA GLN A 175 2.12 32.65 -5.18
C GLN A 175 3.23 32.43 -4.14
N LEU A 176 3.03 31.45 -3.26
CA LEU A 176 4.05 30.94 -2.35
C LEU A 176 4.61 29.64 -2.91
N ALA A 177 5.94 29.54 -3.03
CA ALA A 177 6.64 28.34 -3.48
C ALA A 177 6.65 27.24 -2.39
N GLU A 178 5.45 26.82 -1.99
CA GLU A 178 5.19 25.83 -0.96
C GLU A 178 4.38 24.68 -1.57
N LYS A 179 4.71 23.44 -1.17
CA LYS A 179 3.93 22.29 -1.61
C LYS A 179 2.56 22.31 -0.94
N ALA A 180 1.49 22.30 -1.73
CA ALA A 180 0.14 22.01 -1.25
C ALA A 180 -0.17 20.52 -1.44
N ARG A 181 -0.78 19.86 -0.46
CA ARG A 181 -1.02 18.41 -0.47
C ARG A 181 -2.50 18.08 -0.41
N LEU A 182 -2.88 17.05 -1.16
CA LEU A 182 -4.13 16.32 -0.96
C LEU A 182 -3.83 14.88 -0.60
N TYR A 183 -4.68 14.30 0.26
CA TYR A 183 -4.52 12.95 0.77
C TYR A 183 -5.70 12.08 0.37
N VAL A 184 -5.42 10.81 0.13
CA VAL A 184 -6.47 9.78 0.05
C VAL A 184 -6.39 8.95 1.32
N VAL A 185 -7.45 9.03 2.13
CA VAL A 185 -7.56 8.31 3.41
C VAL A 185 -8.69 7.30 3.29
N THR A 186 -8.43 6.06 3.69
CA THR A 186 -9.43 4.99 3.64
C THR A 186 -9.85 4.56 5.05
N VAL A 187 -11.16 4.36 5.23
CA VAL A 187 -11.74 3.89 6.50
C VAL A 187 -12.51 2.60 6.26
N PRO A 188 -12.59 1.70 7.25
CA PRO A 188 -13.23 0.40 7.07
C PRO A 188 -14.75 0.53 6.82
N VAL A 189 -15.29 -0.37 6.00
CA VAL A 189 -16.73 -0.65 5.91
C VAL A 189 -16.98 -2.12 6.22
N VAL A 190 -18.19 -2.45 6.69
CA VAL A 190 -18.54 -3.84 6.97
C VAL A 190 -18.63 -4.60 5.64
N ARG A 191 -17.72 -5.58 5.47
CA ARG A 191 -17.65 -6.40 4.25
C ARG A 191 -19.00 -7.03 3.92
N GLY A 192 -19.32 -7.04 2.63
CA GLY A 192 -20.55 -7.65 2.11
C GLY A 192 -21.80 -6.79 2.28
N ARG A 193 -21.80 -5.76 3.14
CA ARG A 193 -22.92 -4.81 3.27
C ARG A 193 -22.82 -3.70 2.22
N GLU A 194 -23.97 -3.19 1.83
CA GLU A 194 -24.07 -2.08 0.87
C GLU A 194 -24.24 -0.77 1.60
N VAL A 195 -23.32 0.15 1.34
CA VAL A 195 -23.36 1.51 1.88
C VAL A 195 -24.54 2.24 1.25
N ALA A 196 -25.34 2.92 2.07
CA ALA A 196 -26.45 3.76 1.65
C ALA A 196 -26.12 5.26 1.79
N SER A 197 -25.43 5.62 2.87
CA SER A 197 -25.02 7.00 3.15
C SER A 197 -23.90 7.05 4.19
N VAL A 198 -23.23 8.19 4.26
CA VAL A 198 -22.16 8.49 5.19
C VAL A 198 -22.48 9.80 5.88
N SER A 199 -22.42 9.84 7.21
CA SER A 199 -22.39 11.08 7.98
C SER A 199 -20.94 11.46 8.21
N LEU A 200 -20.54 12.63 7.70
CA LEU A 200 -19.18 13.15 7.88
C LEU A 200 -18.90 13.45 9.38
N PRO A 201 -17.63 13.51 9.80
CA PRO A 201 -17.28 14.05 11.11
C PRO A 201 -17.73 15.51 11.28
N ARG A 202 -17.79 15.98 12.52
CA ARG A 202 -17.86 17.42 12.84
C ARG A 202 -16.45 17.92 13.13
N SER A 203 -15.83 18.52 12.14
CA SER A 203 -14.45 19.00 12.16
C SER A 203 -14.31 20.06 11.05
N PRO A 204 -14.51 21.35 11.36
CA PRO A 204 -14.64 22.40 10.34
C PRO A 204 -13.35 22.68 9.53
N ASP A 205 -12.21 22.18 10.00
CA ASP A 205 -10.91 22.24 9.32
C ASP A 205 -10.63 21.01 8.44
N LEU A 206 -11.51 20.00 8.48
CA LEU A 206 -11.45 18.83 7.60
C LEU A 206 -12.26 19.12 6.34
N HIS A 207 -11.58 19.12 5.20
CA HIS A 207 -12.22 19.34 3.91
C HIS A 207 -12.33 18.04 3.11
N VAL A 208 -13.52 17.77 2.57
CA VAL A 208 -13.82 16.60 1.74
C VAL A 208 -14.12 17.02 0.31
N PHE A 209 -13.27 16.60 -0.63
CA PHE A 209 -13.40 16.92 -2.06
C PHE A 209 -14.14 15.83 -2.84
N SER A 210 -13.97 14.57 -2.43
CA SER A 210 -14.59 13.41 -3.05
C SER A 210 -14.62 12.27 -2.04
N LEU A 211 -15.60 11.38 -2.16
CA LEU A 211 -15.60 10.09 -1.48
C LEU A 211 -16.23 9.00 -2.33
N SER A 212 -15.75 7.76 -2.17
CA SER A 212 -16.28 6.60 -2.88
C SER A 212 -16.07 5.32 -2.07
N VAL A 213 -16.94 4.33 -2.28
CA VAL A 213 -16.68 2.97 -1.77
C VAL A 213 -15.61 2.34 -2.65
N ARG A 214 -14.52 1.87 -2.05
CA ARG A 214 -13.50 1.11 -2.77
C ARG A 214 -14.04 -0.30 -3.06
N PRO A 215 -14.13 -0.70 -4.34
CA PRO A 215 -14.71 -1.98 -4.70
C PRO A 215 -13.83 -3.14 -4.22
N MET A 216 -14.45 -4.24 -3.80
CA MET A 216 -13.72 -5.49 -3.60
C MET A 216 -13.31 -6.08 -4.94
N ALA A 217 -12.08 -6.58 -5.06
CA ALA A 217 -11.59 -7.27 -6.26
C ALA A 217 -12.12 -8.71 -6.37
N ARG A 218 -13.45 -8.89 -6.34
CA ARG A 218 -14.08 -10.22 -6.42
C ARG A 218 -13.71 -10.94 -7.71
N GLY A 219 -13.38 -12.23 -7.61
CA GLY A 219 -13.00 -13.04 -8.77
C GLY A 219 -11.61 -12.72 -9.33
N TRP A 220 -10.75 -12.12 -8.51
CA TRP A 220 -9.33 -11.88 -8.79
C TRP A 220 -8.49 -12.33 -7.60
N SER A 221 -7.30 -12.84 -7.88
CA SER A 221 -6.22 -13.05 -6.91
C SER A 221 -4.98 -12.30 -7.38
N GLY A 222 -4.32 -11.59 -6.49
CA GLY A 222 -3.00 -11.04 -6.80
C GLY A 222 -2.02 -12.20 -6.98
N SER A 223 -1.35 -12.26 -8.13
CA SER A 223 -0.36 -13.30 -8.43
C SER A 223 1.07 -12.79 -8.23
N TRP A 224 1.30 -11.51 -8.46
CA TRP A 224 2.57 -10.86 -8.21
C TRP A 224 2.32 -9.40 -7.84
N ALA A 225 3.15 -8.84 -6.96
CA ALA A 225 3.20 -7.41 -6.68
C ALA A 225 4.59 -7.03 -6.19
N ALA A 226 4.92 -5.75 -6.37
CA ALA A 226 6.08 -5.10 -5.78
C ALA A 226 5.73 -3.64 -5.44
N PRO A 227 6.23 -3.08 -4.34
CA PRO A 227 5.95 -1.70 -3.93
C PRO A 227 6.90 -0.71 -4.61
N SER A 228 6.42 0.51 -4.86
CA SER A 228 7.29 1.64 -5.19
C SER A 228 8.11 2.03 -3.96
N SER A 229 9.44 1.89 -4.06
CA SER A 229 10.39 2.19 -2.99
C SER A 229 10.94 3.62 -3.03
N GLY A 230 10.71 4.34 -4.12
CA GLY A 230 10.99 5.77 -4.24
C GLY A 230 10.75 6.28 -5.66
N TYR A 231 10.90 7.59 -5.84
CA TYR A 231 10.96 8.23 -7.16
C TYR A 231 12.43 8.54 -7.47
N THR A 232 13.01 7.84 -8.44
CA THR A 232 14.46 7.88 -8.68
C THR A 232 14.75 8.41 -10.07
N ALA A 233 15.97 8.93 -10.27
CA ALA A 233 16.46 9.20 -11.61
C ALA A 233 16.55 7.88 -12.40
N VAL A 234 16.11 7.92 -13.66
CA VAL A 234 16.15 6.80 -14.61
C VAL A 234 16.42 7.34 -16.01
N GLY A 235 16.71 6.46 -16.97
CA GLY A 235 16.86 6.89 -18.36
C GLY A 235 18.03 7.88 -18.58
N PRO A 236 17.91 8.85 -19.50
CA PRO A 236 16.67 9.28 -20.18
C PRO A 236 16.12 8.19 -21.12
N TRP A 237 14.85 7.86 -20.94
CA TRP A 237 14.10 7.00 -21.86
C TRP A 237 13.24 7.86 -22.76
N THR A 238 13.73 8.16 -23.95
CA THR A 238 12.99 8.94 -24.96
C THR A 238 12.45 7.99 -26.00
N ASP A 239 11.13 7.86 -26.08
CA ASP A 239 10.47 6.94 -27.02
C ASP A 239 11.02 5.52 -26.84
N ARG A 240 10.70 4.86 -25.72
CA ARG A 240 11.28 3.56 -25.35
C ARG A 240 10.23 2.58 -24.87
N THR A 241 10.46 1.30 -25.10
CA THR A 241 9.69 0.21 -24.51
C THR A 241 10.46 -0.40 -23.34
N LEU A 242 9.81 -0.46 -22.18
CA LEU A 242 10.27 -1.26 -21.05
C LEU A 242 9.62 -2.64 -21.13
N ARG A 243 10.39 -3.71 -20.93
CA ARG A 243 9.91 -5.09 -20.82
C ARG A 243 10.35 -5.66 -19.48
N LEU A 244 9.39 -5.72 -18.56
CA LEU A 244 9.61 -6.11 -17.19
C LEU A 244 9.29 -7.59 -16.99
N VAL A 245 10.25 -8.33 -16.44
CA VAL A 245 10.09 -9.74 -16.09
C VAL A 245 9.51 -9.82 -14.68
N VAL A 246 8.41 -10.57 -14.50
CA VAL A 246 7.79 -10.82 -13.20
C VAL A 246 7.50 -12.32 -13.03
N HIS A 247 7.63 -12.84 -11.81
CA HIS A 247 7.42 -14.26 -11.52
C HIS A 247 6.06 -14.49 -10.85
N THR A 248 5.19 -15.27 -11.48
CA THR A 248 3.81 -15.47 -11.01
C THR A 248 3.73 -16.48 -9.86
N SER A 249 3.08 -16.11 -8.76
CA SER A 249 2.78 -17.07 -7.69
C SER A 249 1.63 -18.01 -8.08
N VAL A 250 0.50 -17.49 -8.57
CA VAL A 250 -0.67 -18.30 -8.98
C VAL A 250 -1.07 -18.00 -10.43
N GLY A 251 -1.60 -19.00 -11.11
CA GLY A 251 -2.09 -18.86 -12.48
C GLY A 251 -3.58 -18.56 -12.55
N GLY A 252 -4.09 -18.26 -13.74
CA GLY A 252 -5.52 -18.07 -13.99
C GLY A 252 -5.83 -17.80 -15.47
N PRO A 253 -7.11 -17.85 -15.86
CA PRO A 253 -7.54 -17.78 -17.28
C PRO A 253 -7.59 -16.36 -17.86
N ARG A 254 -7.34 -15.34 -17.02
CA ARG A 254 -7.33 -13.93 -17.42
C ARG A 254 -6.38 -13.16 -16.53
N VAL A 255 -5.88 -12.04 -17.05
CA VAL A 255 -4.91 -11.17 -16.38
C VAL A 255 -5.38 -9.72 -16.40
N ARG A 256 -4.94 -8.95 -15.41
CA ARG A 256 -4.89 -7.48 -15.50
C ARG A 256 -3.63 -6.97 -14.81
N ILE A 257 -3.09 -5.88 -15.33
CA ILE A 257 -1.84 -5.27 -14.87
C ILE A 257 -2.14 -3.97 -14.13
N ARG A 258 -1.41 -3.71 -13.04
CA ARG A 258 -1.46 -2.45 -12.30
C ARG A 258 -0.17 -1.67 -12.48
N LEU A 259 -0.31 -0.43 -12.96
CA LEU A 259 0.75 0.56 -13.10
C LEU A 259 0.48 1.75 -12.18
N ASP A 260 1.48 2.17 -11.42
CA ASP A 260 1.35 3.23 -10.43
C ASP A 260 2.36 4.36 -10.69
N ASN A 261 1.88 5.59 -10.79
CA ASN A 261 2.71 6.80 -10.89
C ASN A 261 2.92 7.45 -9.50
N THR A 262 3.17 6.60 -8.50
CA THR A 262 3.29 7.00 -7.09
C THR A 262 4.43 8.01 -6.89
N PHE A 263 4.26 8.97 -5.97
CA PHE A 263 5.25 10.01 -5.63
C PHE A 263 5.61 11.02 -6.75
N ALA A 264 5.28 10.73 -8.01
CA ALA A 264 5.55 11.61 -9.12
C ALA A 264 4.76 12.92 -9.01
N GLY A 265 5.38 14.02 -9.46
CA GLY A 265 4.75 15.34 -9.54
C GLY A 265 4.05 15.62 -10.88
N ALA A 266 4.21 14.76 -11.89
CA ALA A 266 3.66 14.93 -13.22
C ALA A 266 3.06 13.61 -13.75
N PRO A 267 2.09 13.67 -14.68
CA PRO A 267 1.58 12.49 -15.37
C PRO A 267 2.65 11.74 -16.17
N VAL A 268 2.44 10.44 -16.36
CA VAL A 268 3.21 9.61 -17.30
C VAL A 268 2.28 8.99 -18.34
N ARG A 269 2.69 9.07 -19.62
CA ARG A 269 1.97 8.46 -20.75
C ARG A 269 2.48 7.06 -21.02
N ILE A 270 1.56 6.09 -21.09
CA ILE A 270 1.80 4.72 -21.55
C ILE A 270 1.23 4.58 -22.96
N GLY A 271 2.07 4.55 -24.00
CA GLY A 271 1.66 4.51 -25.41
C GLY A 271 0.87 3.25 -25.77
N SER A 272 1.49 2.10 -25.57
CA SER A 272 0.93 0.75 -25.70
C SER A 272 1.42 -0.13 -24.55
N ALA A 273 0.76 -1.25 -24.30
CA ALA A 273 1.25 -2.28 -23.37
C ALA A 273 0.86 -3.68 -23.83
N THR A 274 1.67 -4.67 -23.49
CA THR A 274 1.46 -6.09 -23.81
C THR A 274 1.84 -7.00 -22.64
N VAL A 275 1.37 -8.24 -22.69
CA VAL A 275 1.79 -9.33 -21.81
C VAL A 275 2.14 -10.58 -22.62
N ALA A 276 3.18 -11.30 -22.21
CA ALA A 276 3.56 -12.59 -22.78
C ALA A 276 4.13 -13.52 -21.70
N VAL A 277 4.16 -14.83 -21.95
CA VAL A 277 4.99 -15.76 -21.17
C VAL A 277 6.43 -15.65 -21.67
N GLN A 278 7.40 -15.57 -20.77
CA GLN A 278 8.83 -15.52 -21.13
C GLN A 278 9.29 -16.87 -21.69
N ALA A 279 10.09 -16.85 -22.76
CA ALA A 279 10.89 -18.00 -23.18
C ALA A 279 12.25 -17.96 -22.51
N GLU A 280 13.07 -16.98 -22.87
CA GLU A 280 14.42 -16.78 -22.35
C GLU A 280 14.80 -15.32 -22.53
N GLY A 281 15.44 -14.72 -21.52
CA GLY A 281 15.87 -13.33 -21.59
C GLY A 281 14.71 -12.38 -21.93
N ALA A 282 14.90 -11.52 -22.92
CA ALA A 282 13.83 -10.65 -23.41
C ALA A 282 12.86 -11.35 -24.39
N ALA A 283 13.12 -12.58 -24.83
CA ALA A 283 12.31 -13.28 -25.82
C ALA A 283 11.03 -13.85 -25.21
N ALA A 284 9.91 -13.68 -25.92
CA ALA A 284 8.62 -14.24 -25.55
C ALA A 284 8.45 -15.66 -26.09
N GLY A 285 7.80 -16.54 -25.32
CA GLY A 285 7.46 -17.90 -25.74
C GLY A 285 6.28 -17.98 -26.70
N SER A 286 5.52 -16.90 -26.84
CA SER A 286 4.45 -16.73 -27.81
C SER A 286 4.31 -15.25 -28.17
N ALA A 287 3.50 -14.94 -29.18
CA ALA A 287 3.24 -13.56 -29.58
C ALA A 287 2.70 -12.74 -28.38
N PRO A 288 3.32 -11.59 -28.04
CA PRO A 288 2.80 -10.71 -26.99
C PRO A 288 1.36 -10.28 -27.27
N VAL A 289 0.52 -10.34 -26.24
CA VAL A 289 -0.90 -10.01 -26.34
C VAL A 289 -1.14 -8.58 -25.86
N PRO A 290 -1.80 -7.72 -26.67
CA PRO A 290 -2.07 -6.33 -26.28
C PRO A 290 -2.97 -6.22 -25.05
N LEU A 291 -2.65 -5.26 -24.19
CA LEU A 291 -3.47 -4.79 -23.09
C LEU A 291 -4.24 -3.54 -23.53
N SER A 292 -5.39 -3.28 -22.90
CA SER A 292 -6.14 -2.04 -23.08
C SER A 292 -6.41 -1.36 -21.74
N PHE A 293 -6.73 -0.07 -21.77
CA PHE A 293 -7.08 0.75 -20.62
C PHE A 293 -8.35 1.54 -20.94
N GLY A 294 -9.49 1.11 -20.40
CA GLY A 294 -10.78 1.71 -20.76
C GLY A 294 -11.10 1.56 -22.26
N GLY A 295 -10.64 0.47 -22.89
CA GLY A 295 -10.79 0.18 -24.31
C GLY A 295 -9.73 0.82 -25.23
N ALA A 296 -8.85 1.68 -24.72
CA ALA A 296 -7.76 2.28 -25.50
C ALA A 296 -6.46 1.46 -25.37
N ALA A 297 -5.59 1.51 -26.38
CA ALA A 297 -4.31 0.79 -26.37
C ALA A 297 -3.32 1.27 -25.28
N GLY A 298 -3.52 2.48 -24.77
CA GLY A 298 -2.67 3.09 -23.76
C GLY A 298 -3.44 4.10 -22.89
N THR A 299 -2.75 4.72 -21.94
CA THR A 299 -3.36 5.64 -20.97
C THR A 299 -2.39 6.71 -20.51
N ASP A 300 -2.91 7.78 -19.92
CA ASP A 300 -2.16 8.73 -19.09
C ASP A 300 -2.43 8.42 -17.61
N ILE A 301 -1.37 8.27 -16.82
CA ILE A 301 -1.44 8.03 -15.39
C ILE A 301 -1.08 9.34 -14.67
N PRO A 302 -2.05 10.04 -14.05
CA PRO A 302 -1.79 11.28 -13.31
C PRO A 302 -0.76 11.12 -12.19
N ALA A 303 -0.21 12.24 -11.73
CA ALA A 303 0.65 12.28 -10.55
C ALA A 303 0.01 11.57 -9.36
N GLY A 304 0.72 10.60 -8.77
CA GLY A 304 0.28 9.83 -7.60
C GLY A 304 -0.90 8.87 -7.83
N ALA A 305 -1.39 8.75 -9.06
CA ALA A 305 -2.51 7.87 -9.41
C ALA A 305 -2.06 6.52 -9.95
N GLN A 306 -3.04 5.64 -10.19
CA GLN A 306 -2.88 4.28 -10.68
C GLN A 306 -3.69 4.07 -11.97
N ALA A 307 -3.23 3.15 -12.80
CA ALA A 307 -3.98 2.59 -13.91
C ALA A 307 -4.03 1.06 -13.79
N PHE A 308 -5.21 0.51 -14.01
CA PHE A 308 -5.39 -0.92 -14.25
C PHE A 308 -5.66 -1.12 -15.72
N SER A 309 -5.04 -2.13 -16.33
CA SER A 309 -5.49 -2.60 -17.63
C SER A 309 -6.91 -3.18 -17.50
N ASP A 310 -7.64 -3.16 -18.59
CA ASP A 310 -8.88 -3.93 -18.71
C ASP A 310 -8.56 -5.43 -18.54
N PRO A 311 -9.51 -6.24 -18.04
CA PRO A 311 -9.34 -7.68 -17.98
C PRO A 311 -9.09 -8.29 -19.36
N LEU A 312 -7.96 -8.99 -19.51
CA LEU A 312 -7.58 -9.67 -20.74
C LEU A 312 -7.72 -11.19 -20.57
N GLY A 313 -8.42 -11.87 -21.49
CA GLY A 313 -8.40 -13.33 -21.59
C GLY A 313 -7.01 -13.80 -22.02
N PHE A 314 -6.26 -14.36 -21.08
CA PHE A 314 -4.88 -14.78 -21.26
C PHE A 314 -4.58 -15.81 -20.18
N GLU A 315 -4.21 -17.02 -20.58
CA GLU A 315 -3.85 -18.08 -19.65
C GLU A 315 -2.49 -17.74 -19.02
N VAL A 316 -2.52 -17.34 -17.76
CA VAL A 316 -1.31 -17.11 -16.95
C VAL A 316 -0.93 -18.43 -16.29
N PRO A 317 0.22 -19.02 -16.62
CA PRO A 317 0.72 -20.18 -15.89
C PRO A 317 1.11 -19.77 -14.46
N ALA A 318 0.92 -20.69 -13.51
CA ALA A 318 1.50 -20.53 -12.18
C ALA A 318 3.00 -20.84 -12.22
N ASN A 319 3.80 -20.21 -11.36
CA ASN A 319 5.25 -20.45 -11.29
C ASN A 319 5.98 -20.15 -12.60
N ALA A 320 5.58 -19.09 -13.31
CA ALA A 320 6.16 -18.75 -14.60
C ALA A 320 6.56 -17.29 -14.64
N ASN A 321 7.56 -16.99 -15.47
CA ASN A 321 7.92 -15.62 -15.75
C ASN A 321 7.00 -15.06 -16.84
N LEU A 322 6.43 -13.89 -16.57
CA LEU A 322 5.74 -13.08 -17.57
C LEU A 322 6.63 -11.92 -18.00
N LEU A 323 6.49 -11.54 -19.27
CA LEU A 323 6.99 -10.31 -19.85
C LEU A 323 5.83 -9.31 -19.87
N VAL A 324 5.89 -8.27 -19.05
CA VAL A 324 4.98 -7.13 -19.11
C VAL A 324 5.72 -6.00 -19.82
N SER A 325 5.30 -5.69 -21.05
CA SER A 325 5.96 -4.64 -21.83
C SER A 325 5.07 -3.41 -21.95
N PHE A 326 5.65 -2.21 -21.89
CA PHE A 326 4.91 -0.98 -22.14
C PHE A 326 5.80 0.09 -22.76
N HIS A 327 5.20 0.86 -23.67
CA HIS A 327 5.86 1.93 -24.40
C HIS A 327 5.71 3.29 -23.68
N LEU A 328 6.82 4.01 -23.59
CA LEU A 328 6.94 5.37 -23.10
C LEU A 328 7.25 6.28 -24.30
N PRO A 329 6.23 6.91 -24.92
CA PRO A 329 6.42 7.73 -26.14
C PRO A 329 7.16 9.04 -25.88
N GLY A 330 7.13 9.54 -24.65
CA GLY A 330 7.84 10.77 -24.25
C GLY A 330 9.24 10.49 -23.71
N THR A 331 9.89 11.53 -23.19
CA THR A 331 11.12 11.40 -22.42
C THR A 331 10.82 11.23 -20.93
N VAL A 332 11.32 10.15 -20.34
CA VAL A 332 11.24 9.86 -18.90
C VAL A 332 12.65 9.87 -18.30
N THR A 333 12.91 10.80 -17.38
CA THR A 333 14.19 10.96 -16.67
C THR A 333 14.11 10.62 -15.18
N ALA A 334 12.90 10.42 -14.67
CA ALA A 334 12.64 9.94 -13.32
C ALA A 334 11.31 9.17 -13.31
N ALA A 335 11.22 8.14 -12.48
CA ALA A 335 10.02 7.31 -12.36
C ALA A 335 9.91 6.74 -10.94
N PRO A 336 8.69 6.39 -10.48
CA PRO A 336 8.58 5.50 -9.34
C PRO A 336 9.15 4.14 -9.70
N VAL A 337 10.00 3.62 -8.83
CA VAL A 337 10.64 2.33 -9.01
C VAL A 337 10.46 1.46 -7.79
N HIS A 338 10.34 0.16 -8.02
CA HIS A 338 10.84 -0.81 -7.08
C HIS A 338 12.34 -1.03 -7.37
N ARG A 339 13.22 -0.63 -6.42
CA ARG A 339 14.68 -0.59 -6.64
C ARG A 339 15.35 -1.96 -6.74
N MET A 340 14.86 -2.97 -6.02
CA MET A 340 15.60 -4.23 -5.81
C MET A 340 14.83 -5.41 -6.40
N ALA A 341 14.68 -5.45 -7.72
CA ALA A 341 13.84 -6.47 -8.34
C ALA A 341 14.34 -7.91 -8.16
N MET A 342 15.65 -8.12 -7.94
CA MET A 342 16.29 -9.45 -8.01
C MET A 342 15.94 -10.20 -9.31
N GLN A 343 15.68 -9.43 -10.36
CA GLN A 343 15.27 -9.87 -11.66
C GLN A 343 15.79 -8.91 -12.71
N THR A 344 16.36 -9.45 -13.78
CA THR A 344 16.75 -8.74 -14.99
C THR A 344 15.52 -8.43 -15.84
N SER A 345 15.36 -7.16 -16.18
CA SER A 345 14.36 -6.62 -17.11
C SER A 345 15.04 -5.82 -18.20
N TYR A 346 14.30 -5.38 -19.21
CA TYR A 346 14.89 -4.89 -20.46
C TYR A 346 14.34 -3.54 -20.91
N VAL A 347 15.18 -2.78 -21.61
CA VAL A 347 14.84 -1.51 -22.24
C VAL A 347 15.18 -1.61 -23.72
N SER A 348 14.26 -1.19 -24.59
CA SER A 348 14.45 -1.25 -26.03
C SER A 348 15.40 -0.16 -26.56
N GLU A 349 15.76 -0.28 -27.83
CA GLU A 349 16.11 0.87 -28.67
C GLU A 349 14.92 1.84 -28.83
N PRO A 350 15.08 3.02 -29.48
CA PRO A 350 13.97 3.94 -29.67
C PRO A 350 12.80 3.32 -30.43
N GLY A 351 11.59 3.39 -29.85
CA GLY A 351 10.34 2.98 -30.49
C GLY A 351 9.40 2.17 -29.60
N ASP A 352 8.22 1.90 -30.17
CA ASP A 352 7.25 0.95 -29.63
C ASP A 352 7.56 -0.47 -30.13
N HIS A 353 8.22 -1.26 -29.27
CA HIS A 353 8.57 -2.65 -29.49
C HIS A 353 7.74 -3.59 -28.59
N ALA A 354 6.67 -3.09 -27.94
CA ALA A 354 5.93 -3.88 -26.96
C ALA A 354 5.32 -5.14 -27.57
N GLY A 355 4.94 -5.10 -28.85
CA GLY A 355 4.40 -6.23 -29.61
C GLY A 355 5.43 -7.24 -30.13
N GLU A 356 6.74 -6.96 -30.01
CA GLU A 356 7.77 -7.80 -30.61
C GLU A 356 8.16 -8.98 -29.71
N GLY A 357 7.94 -10.21 -30.17
CA GLY A 357 8.34 -11.40 -29.42
C GLY A 357 9.86 -11.61 -29.34
N SER A 358 10.63 -11.03 -30.27
CA SER A 358 12.09 -11.16 -30.32
C SER A 358 12.78 -10.35 -29.21
N ALA A 359 13.97 -10.80 -28.81
CA ALA A 359 14.84 -10.04 -27.91
C ALA A 359 15.62 -8.92 -28.63
N ALA A 360 15.63 -8.89 -29.97
CA ALA A 360 16.56 -8.06 -30.76
C ALA A 360 16.47 -6.55 -30.46
N ALA A 361 15.25 -6.01 -30.29
CA ALA A 361 15.06 -4.59 -29.98
C ALA A 361 15.49 -4.22 -28.56
N TYR A 362 15.65 -5.18 -27.65
CA TYR A 362 15.93 -4.98 -26.23
C TYR A 362 17.43 -4.92 -25.95
N THR A 363 18.00 -3.74 -26.18
CA THR A 363 19.45 -3.52 -26.24
C THR A 363 20.11 -3.24 -24.89
N SER A 364 19.35 -3.06 -23.80
CA SER A 364 19.92 -2.87 -22.46
C SER A 364 19.06 -3.49 -21.37
N THR A 365 19.68 -3.70 -20.20
CA THR A 365 19.07 -4.33 -19.04
C THR A 365 18.92 -3.38 -17.87
N ILE A 366 17.90 -3.60 -17.04
CA ILE A 366 17.69 -2.97 -15.74
C ILE A 366 17.35 -4.03 -14.69
N THR A 367 17.58 -3.71 -13.41
CA THR A 367 17.27 -4.59 -12.26
C THR A 367 16.26 -3.94 -11.30
N THR A 368 15.41 -3.10 -11.86
CA THR A 368 14.32 -2.41 -11.17
C THR A 368 12.99 -2.72 -11.86
N TRP A 369 11.87 -2.51 -11.17
CA TRP A 369 10.54 -2.47 -11.77
C TRP A 369 9.99 -1.04 -11.71
N PRO A 370 10.16 -0.23 -12.77
CA PRO A 370 9.54 1.08 -12.88
C PRO A 370 8.05 0.95 -13.16
N LEU A 371 7.22 1.75 -12.47
CA LEU A 371 5.75 1.87 -12.65
C LEU A 371 4.92 0.61 -12.36
N LEU A 372 5.40 -0.60 -12.67
CA LEU A 372 4.67 -1.85 -12.51
C LEU A 372 4.62 -2.29 -11.04
N THR A 373 3.42 -2.43 -10.49
CA THR A 373 3.22 -2.78 -9.07
C THR A 373 2.27 -3.95 -8.83
N GLY A 374 1.66 -4.53 -9.87
CA GLY A 374 0.80 -5.69 -9.69
C GLY A 374 0.44 -6.44 -10.96
N VAL A 375 0.32 -7.76 -10.81
CA VAL A 375 -0.30 -8.68 -11.77
C VAL A 375 -1.38 -9.47 -11.04
N ASP A 376 -2.62 -9.28 -11.46
CA ASP A 376 -3.76 -10.03 -10.94
C ASP A 376 -4.21 -11.09 -11.95
N VAL A 377 -4.59 -12.25 -11.45
CA VAL A 377 -5.16 -13.35 -12.25
C VAL A 377 -6.62 -13.61 -11.87
N GLY A 378 -7.42 -14.04 -12.85
CA GLY A 378 -8.82 -14.36 -12.63
C GLY A 378 -9.03 -15.57 -11.74
N GLY A 379 -9.96 -15.47 -10.79
CA GLY A 379 -10.30 -16.55 -9.87
C GLY A 379 -9.38 -16.63 -8.65
N GLY A 380 -9.24 -17.84 -8.10
CA GLY A 380 -8.41 -18.12 -6.92
C GLY A 380 -9.01 -17.67 -5.58
N PRO A 381 -8.41 -18.10 -4.45
CA PRO A 381 -8.94 -17.83 -3.11
C PRO A 381 -8.58 -16.43 -2.56
N GLY A 382 -7.75 -15.67 -3.27
CA GLY A 382 -7.17 -14.39 -2.84
C GLY A 382 -5.67 -14.48 -2.68
N SER A 383 -5.10 -13.60 -1.85
CA SER A 383 -3.66 -13.47 -1.68
C SER A 383 -3.21 -13.33 -0.23
N VAL A 384 -1.96 -13.73 0.02
CA VAL A 384 -1.19 -13.43 1.22
C VAL A 384 -0.20 -12.32 0.87
N VAL A 385 -0.14 -11.28 1.69
CA VAL A 385 0.78 -10.15 1.53
C VAL A 385 1.95 -10.29 2.49
N LEU A 386 3.18 -10.15 2.00
CA LEU A 386 4.40 -10.22 2.80
C LEU A 386 4.97 -8.80 2.93
N LEU A 387 4.65 -8.12 4.03
CA LEU A 387 5.12 -6.77 4.31
C LEU A 387 6.48 -6.85 4.99
N GLY A 388 7.54 -6.40 4.29
CA GLY A 388 8.89 -6.65 4.75
C GLY A 388 9.93 -5.63 4.33
N ASP A 389 11.17 -5.85 4.76
CA ASP A 389 12.35 -5.08 4.35
C ASP A 389 13.18 -5.85 3.31
N SER A 390 14.50 -5.63 3.25
CA SER A 390 15.42 -6.27 2.29
C SER A 390 15.39 -7.79 2.32
N ILE A 391 15.15 -8.42 3.47
CA ILE A 391 15.09 -9.88 3.56
C ILE A 391 13.85 -10.41 2.82
N THR A 392 12.74 -9.69 2.90
CA THR A 392 11.51 -10.03 2.17
C THR A 392 11.57 -9.61 0.72
N ASP A 393 12.21 -8.47 0.44
CA ASP A 393 12.49 -8.01 -0.91
C ASP A 393 13.28 -9.09 -1.70
N GLY A 394 14.21 -9.73 -1.00
CA GLY A 394 14.97 -10.87 -1.51
C GLY A 394 16.46 -10.57 -1.72
N ASP A 395 17.01 -9.57 -1.01
CA ASP A 395 18.43 -9.26 -1.06
C ASP A 395 19.24 -10.54 -0.80
N LYS A 396 20.35 -10.68 -1.53
CA LYS A 396 21.23 -11.86 -1.54
C LYS A 396 20.61 -13.17 -2.05
N SER A 397 19.39 -13.15 -2.58
CA SER A 397 18.95 -14.24 -3.44
C SER A 397 19.72 -14.24 -4.76
N THR A 398 19.92 -15.42 -5.35
CA THR A 398 20.52 -15.53 -6.68
C THR A 398 19.66 -14.80 -7.71
N MET A 399 20.25 -13.81 -8.40
CA MET A 399 19.59 -13.03 -9.45
C MET A 399 18.92 -13.94 -10.48
N ASP A 400 17.70 -13.59 -10.90
CA ASP A 400 16.89 -14.32 -11.88
C ASP A 400 16.44 -15.75 -11.48
N ALA A 401 16.89 -16.28 -10.34
CA ALA A 401 16.61 -17.65 -9.93
C ALA A 401 15.25 -17.83 -9.23
N ASN A 402 14.56 -16.74 -8.86
CA ASN A 402 13.29 -16.75 -8.12
C ASN A 402 13.36 -17.58 -6.82
N ARG A 403 14.46 -17.41 -6.06
CA ARG A 403 14.73 -18.11 -4.80
C ARG A 403 14.50 -17.26 -3.55
N ARG A 404 13.81 -16.13 -3.72
CA ARG A 404 13.37 -15.29 -2.61
C ARG A 404 12.38 -16.09 -1.76
N TRP A 405 12.37 -15.88 -0.44
CA TRP A 405 11.46 -16.64 0.42
C TRP A 405 9.96 -16.50 0.05
N PRO A 406 9.47 -15.37 -0.52
CA PRO A 406 8.13 -15.27 -1.08
C PRO A 406 7.87 -16.25 -2.24
N ASP A 407 8.83 -16.45 -3.13
CA ASP A 407 8.71 -17.37 -4.28
C ASP A 407 8.69 -18.82 -3.81
N VAL A 408 9.54 -19.16 -2.84
CA VAL A 408 9.56 -20.50 -2.21
C VAL A 408 8.22 -20.76 -1.50
N LEU A 409 7.72 -19.79 -0.72
CA LEU A 409 6.40 -19.91 -0.07
C LEU A 409 5.27 -20.10 -1.09
N ALA A 410 5.28 -19.35 -2.20
CA ALA A 410 4.33 -19.53 -3.29
C ALA A 410 4.38 -20.95 -3.85
N SER A 411 5.58 -21.52 -4.02
CA SER A 411 5.76 -22.90 -4.45
C SER A 411 5.15 -23.91 -3.48
N ARG A 412 5.42 -23.75 -2.18
CA ARG A 412 4.85 -24.60 -1.13
C ARG A 412 3.32 -24.55 -1.14
N LEU A 413 2.73 -23.35 -1.22
CA LEU A 413 1.27 -23.16 -1.30
C LEU A 413 0.65 -23.83 -2.53
N ARG A 414 1.35 -23.90 -3.67
CA ARG A 414 0.85 -24.58 -4.87
C ARG A 414 0.96 -26.10 -4.81
N GLN A 415 2.03 -26.63 -4.20
CA GLN A 415 2.39 -28.05 -4.21
C GLN A 415 1.66 -28.88 -3.13
N GLN A 416 0.73 -28.25 -2.41
CA GLN A 416 -0.03 -28.83 -1.31
C GLN A 416 -1.55 -28.77 -1.57
N ASN A 417 -2.32 -29.51 -0.76
CA ASN A 417 -3.79 -29.57 -0.80
C ASN A 417 -4.48 -29.35 0.57
N ALA A 418 -3.73 -29.00 1.61
CA ALA A 418 -4.22 -28.76 2.97
C ALA A 418 -4.87 -27.37 3.17
N VAL A 419 -4.43 -26.36 2.42
CA VAL A 419 -4.96 -24.98 2.48
C VAL A 419 -5.23 -24.42 1.09
N PRO A 420 -6.02 -23.34 0.95
CA PRO A 420 -6.21 -22.69 -0.34
C PRO A 420 -4.87 -22.23 -0.95
N ARG A 421 -4.74 -22.38 -2.27
CA ARG A 421 -3.57 -21.95 -3.03
C ARG A 421 -3.62 -20.43 -3.24
N TYR A 422 -3.34 -19.67 -2.19
CA TYR A 422 -3.28 -18.21 -2.25
C TYR A 422 -2.13 -17.75 -3.14
N GLY A 423 -2.35 -16.63 -3.84
CA GLY A 423 -1.23 -15.88 -4.41
C GLY A 423 -0.37 -15.26 -3.31
N VAL A 424 0.91 -15.05 -3.58
CA VAL A 424 1.86 -14.44 -2.64
C VAL A 424 2.33 -13.11 -3.22
N LEU A 425 2.15 -12.04 -2.45
CA LEU A 425 2.48 -10.68 -2.85
C LEU A 425 3.68 -10.18 -2.04
N ASN A 426 4.82 -10.00 -2.70
CA ASN A 426 6.03 -9.47 -2.08
C ASN A 426 5.90 -7.95 -1.92
N GLN A 427 5.82 -7.48 -0.67
CA GLN A 427 5.79 -6.07 -0.32
C GLN A 427 7.05 -5.67 0.48
N GLY A 428 8.15 -6.36 0.19
CA GLY A 428 9.50 -6.02 0.64
C GLY A 428 9.99 -4.71 0.03
N ILE A 429 10.68 -3.90 0.84
CA ILE A 429 11.50 -2.79 0.35
C ILE A 429 12.84 -2.83 1.08
N SER A 430 13.93 -2.94 0.34
CA SER A 430 15.27 -2.91 0.91
C SER A 430 15.52 -1.66 1.78
N ALA A 431 16.13 -1.86 2.95
CA ALA A 431 16.36 -0.84 3.99
C ALA A 431 15.11 -0.21 4.64
N ASN A 432 13.91 -0.70 4.33
CA ASN A 432 12.67 -0.18 4.90
C ASN A 432 12.55 -0.42 6.40
N ARG A 433 11.78 0.45 7.04
CA ARG A 433 11.59 0.49 8.49
C ARG A 433 10.11 0.47 8.83
N VAL A 434 9.79 0.03 10.04
CA VAL A 434 8.42 0.02 10.56
C VAL A 434 7.93 1.45 10.77
N VAL A 435 8.73 2.29 11.45
CA VAL A 435 8.26 3.57 12.00
C VAL A 435 8.81 4.84 11.35
N ALA A 436 9.88 4.74 10.56
CA ALA A 436 10.58 5.90 10.03
C ALA A 436 10.74 5.82 8.51
N ASP A 437 10.41 6.92 7.82
CA ASP A 437 10.58 7.01 6.38
C ASP A 437 12.07 7.14 6.02
N ARG A 438 12.52 6.37 5.02
CA ARG A 438 13.84 6.55 4.38
C ARG A 438 13.71 7.48 3.18
N TYR A 439 12.65 7.29 2.40
CA TYR A 439 12.25 8.20 1.33
C TYR A 439 11.12 9.11 1.84
N PRO A 440 11.25 10.45 1.77
CA PRO A 440 10.25 11.39 2.29
C PRO A 440 8.94 11.44 1.48
N GLY A 441 8.85 10.68 0.39
CA GLY A 441 7.65 10.58 -0.44
C GLY A 441 7.53 11.59 -1.57
N ASP A 442 8.47 12.52 -1.73
CA ASP A 442 8.49 13.52 -2.80
C ASP A 442 9.88 13.74 -3.39
N GLY A 443 9.91 14.21 -4.63
CA GLY A 443 11.13 14.56 -5.32
C GLY A 443 11.95 13.35 -5.77
N VAL A 444 12.93 13.61 -6.64
CA VAL A 444 13.87 12.61 -7.13
C VAL A 444 14.89 12.32 -6.02
N SER A 445 15.04 11.06 -5.64
CA SER A 445 15.91 10.62 -4.55
C SER A 445 16.85 9.50 -4.99
N THR A 446 18.06 9.49 -4.42
CA THR A 446 18.99 8.36 -4.46
C THR A 446 18.74 7.37 -3.31
N ASP A 447 18.07 7.82 -2.25
CA ASP A 447 17.58 6.97 -1.16
C ASP A 447 16.18 6.46 -1.51
N ALA A 448 16.13 5.19 -1.93
CA ALA A 448 14.90 4.49 -2.28
C ALA A 448 14.59 3.37 -1.27
N GLY A 449 14.89 3.60 0.01
CA GLY A 449 14.53 2.71 1.13
C GLY A 449 13.05 2.74 1.51
N GLY A 450 12.22 3.45 0.74
CA GLY A 450 10.78 3.53 0.93
C GLY A 450 10.32 4.49 2.02
N VAL A 451 9.04 4.83 1.90
CA VAL A 451 8.22 5.30 3.01
C VAL A 451 8.05 4.14 4.01
N SER A 452 7.95 4.42 5.30
CA SER A 452 7.79 3.41 6.37
C SER A 452 6.58 2.49 6.16
N SER A 453 6.63 1.31 6.75
CA SER A 453 5.52 0.35 6.68
C SER A 453 4.20 0.91 7.22
N LEU A 454 4.24 1.71 8.28
CA LEU A 454 3.05 2.41 8.79
C LEU A 454 2.41 3.31 7.74
N ASN A 455 3.23 4.11 7.06
CA ASN A 455 2.78 5.11 6.11
C ASN A 455 2.34 4.48 4.77
N ARG A 456 2.92 3.33 4.38
CA ARG A 456 2.56 2.63 3.13
C ARG A 456 1.52 1.52 3.30
N LEU A 457 1.07 1.20 4.51
CA LEU A 457 0.20 0.06 4.80
C LEU A 457 -1.07 0.02 3.92
N ASP A 458 -1.73 1.17 3.75
CA ASP A 458 -2.96 1.25 2.94
C ASP A 458 -2.68 0.88 1.47
N ARG A 459 -1.59 1.42 0.90
CA ARG A 459 -1.19 1.20 -0.49
C ARG A 459 -0.68 -0.22 -0.72
N ASP A 460 0.22 -0.68 0.14
CA ASP A 460 1.02 -1.89 -0.09
C ASP A 460 0.37 -3.14 0.51
N VAL A 461 -0.58 -3.01 1.44
CA VAL A 461 -1.29 -4.17 2.01
C VAL A 461 -2.80 -4.06 1.79
N LEU A 462 -3.43 -3.00 2.31
CA LEU A 462 -4.90 -2.96 2.40
C LEU A 462 -5.57 -2.74 1.03
N ALA A 463 -4.85 -2.20 0.05
CA ALA A 463 -5.31 -2.01 -1.33
C ALA A 463 -4.92 -3.16 -2.26
N GLN A 464 -4.24 -4.20 -1.76
CA GLN A 464 -3.82 -5.31 -2.61
C GLN A 464 -5.00 -6.22 -2.97
N THR A 465 -4.94 -6.77 -4.19
CA THR A 465 -6.03 -7.56 -4.76
C THR A 465 -6.32 -8.80 -3.93
N SER A 466 -7.52 -8.81 -3.34
CA SER A 466 -8.07 -9.93 -2.57
C SER A 466 -7.15 -10.39 -1.43
N ALA A 467 -6.46 -9.45 -0.77
CA ALA A 467 -5.66 -9.73 0.41
C ALA A 467 -6.52 -10.38 1.50
N ARG A 468 -6.03 -11.50 2.04
CA ARG A 468 -6.66 -12.28 3.13
C ARG A 468 -5.85 -12.21 4.40
N THR A 469 -4.53 -12.30 4.24
CA THR A 469 -3.57 -12.39 5.33
C THR A 469 -2.40 -11.48 5.02
N VAL A 470 -1.87 -10.81 6.03
CA VAL A 470 -0.57 -10.11 5.97
C VAL A 470 0.40 -10.78 6.92
N VAL A 471 1.63 -11.02 6.45
CA VAL A 471 2.77 -11.41 7.29
C VAL A 471 3.70 -10.22 7.37
N VAL A 472 3.95 -9.73 8.58
CA VAL A 472 4.86 -8.61 8.85
C VAL A 472 6.22 -9.16 9.29
N PHE A 473 7.25 -8.92 8.49
CA PHE A 473 8.63 -9.31 8.81
C PHE A 473 9.57 -8.11 8.62
N GLN A 474 9.72 -7.32 9.69
CA GLN A 474 10.49 -6.08 9.70
C GLN A 474 11.00 -5.76 11.11
N GLY A 475 11.92 -4.78 11.17
CA GLY A 475 12.37 -4.15 12.42
C GLY A 475 13.89 -4.11 12.55
N VAL A 476 14.62 -4.94 11.79
CA VAL A 476 16.08 -5.00 11.85
C VAL A 476 16.71 -3.66 11.46
N ASN A 477 16.13 -2.97 10.47
CA ASN A 477 16.60 -1.66 10.04
C ASN A 477 16.24 -0.56 11.05
N ASP A 478 15.13 -0.68 11.78
CA ASP A 478 14.75 0.29 12.81
C ASP A 478 15.78 0.29 13.95
N VAL A 479 16.06 -0.89 14.53
CA VAL A 479 16.98 -1.02 15.68
C VAL A 479 18.44 -0.76 15.30
N ARG A 480 18.89 -1.19 14.12
CA ARG A 480 20.24 -0.86 13.59
C ARG A 480 20.43 0.63 13.31
N TRP A 481 19.35 1.39 13.25
CA TRP A 481 19.36 2.84 13.10
C TRP A 481 18.87 3.59 14.33
N GLY A 482 18.84 2.92 15.49
CA GLY A 482 18.67 3.55 16.80
C GLY A 482 17.22 3.70 17.27
N ALA A 483 16.24 3.11 16.60
CA ALA A 483 14.90 3.01 17.16
C ALA A 483 14.89 2.06 18.36
N THR A 484 14.13 2.40 19.39
CA THR A 484 13.94 1.52 20.55
C THR A 484 12.94 0.42 20.25
N ALA A 485 12.99 -0.68 21.01
CA ALA A 485 12.00 -1.73 20.94
C ALA A 485 10.58 -1.19 21.11
N ASP A 486 10.35 -0.27 22.05
CA ASP A 486 9.03 0.34 22.28
C ASP A 486 8.48 1.06 21.05
N GLN A 487 9.33 1.79 20.32
CA GLN A 487 8.93 2.46 19.08
C GLN A 487 8.53 1.44 18.01
N VAL A 488 9.36 0.41 17.80
CA VAL A 488 9.08 -0.64 16.82
C VAL A 488 7.81 -1.41 17.19
N ILE A 489 7.65 -1.79 18.46
CA ILE A 489 6.46 -2.47 19.00
C ILE A 489 5.20 -1.63 18.79
N ALA A 490 5.25 -0.32 19.08
CA ALA A 490 4.11 0.56 18.85
C ALA A 490 3.69 0.60 17.37
N GLY A 491 4.66 0.64 16.45
CA GLY A 491 4.39 0.57 15.02
C GLY A 491 3.80 -0.78 14.58
N LEU A 492 4.35 -1.88 15.09
CA LEU A 492 3.84 -3.22 14.81
C LEU A 492 2.41 -3.43 15.32
N ARG A 493 2.08 -2.90 16.51
CA ARG A 493 0.70 -2.88 17.05
C ARG A 493 -0.27 -2.13 16.16
N GLU A 494 0.14 -0.95 15.67
CA GLU A 494 -0.71 -0.14 14.80
C GLU A 494 -0.96 -0.83 13.44
N ILE A 495 0.06 -1.51 12.89
CA ILE A 495 -0.11 -2.34 11.69
C ILE A 495 -1.15 -3.45 11.93
N ALA A 496 -1.06 -4.15 13.06
CA ALA A 496 -2.00 -5.20 13.42
C ALA A 496 -3.43 -4.67 13.56
N ALA A 497 -3.61 -3.60 14.34
CA ALA A 497 -4.91 -2.97 14.56
C ALA A 497 -5.56 -2.53 13.24
N ARG A 498 -4.80 -1.89 12.34
CA ARG A 498 -5.29 -1.45 11.03
C ARG A 498 -5.60 -2.63 10.10
N GLY A 499 -4.80 -3.69 10.14
CA GLY A 499 -5.05 -4.94 9.39
C GLY A 499 -6.36 -5.62 9.82
N HIS A 500 -6.54 -5.82 11.13
CA HIS A 500 -7.76 -6.39 11.71
C HIS A 500 -8.99 -5.54 11.45
N ALA A 501 -8.86 -4.21 11.51
CA ALA A 501 -9.96 -3.30 11.16
C ALA A 501 -10.44 -3.46 9.71
N ARG A 502 -9.57 -3.97 8.81
CA ARG A 502 -9.95 -4.35 7.43
C ARG A 502 -10.37 -5.80 7.28
N GLY A 503 -10.40 -6.59 8.36
CA GLY A 503 -10.72 -8.01 8.35
C GLY A 503 -9.64 -8.86 7.68
N LEU A 504 -8.39 -8.43 7.75
CA LEU A 504 -7.25 -9.28 7.41
C LEU A 504 -6.86 -10.10 8.63
N ARG A 505 -6.38 -11.32 8.38
CA ARG A 505 -5.54 -12.02 9.34
C ARG A 505 -4.16 -11.36 9.36
N VAL A 506 -3.60 -11.06 10.53
CA VAL A 506 -2.32 -10.39 10.70
C VAL A 506 -1.38 -11.31 11.44
N LEU A 507 -0.27 -11.66 10.81
CA LEU A 507 0.80 -12.49 11.35
C LEU A 507 2.08 -11.67 11.45
N ALA A 508 2.94 -12.01 12.40
CA ALA A 508 4.26 -11.42 12.53
C ALA A 508 5.36 -12.47 12.48
N ALA A 509 6.57 -12.06 12.08
CA ALA A 509 7.76 -12.86 12.21
C ALA A 509 8.78 -12.17 13.12
N THR A 510 9.51 -12.97 13.92
CA THR A 510 10.62 -12.46 14.73
C THR A 510 11.75 -11.93 13.84
N ILE A 511 12.41 -10.87 14.27
CA ILE A 511 13.52 -10.20 13.59
C ILE A 511 14.76 -11.11 13.57
N ALA A 512 15.31 -11.38 12.39
CA ALA A 512 16.48 -12.22 12.19
C ALA A 512 17.73 -11.74 12.96
N PRO A 513 18.63 -12.65 13.38
CA PRO A 513 19.91 -12.29 14.00
C PRO A 513 20.79 -11.49 13.04
N CYS A 514 21.61 -10.58 13.58
CA CYS A 514 22.45 -9.68 12.76
C CYS A 514 23.89 -9.50 13.27
N GLU A 515 24.33 -10.26 14.28
CA GLU A 515 25.67 -10.11 14.85
C GLU A 515 26.76 -10.31 13.78
N GLY A 516 27.67 -9.34 13.68
CA GLY A 516 28.71 -9.29 12.65
C GLY A 516 28.47 -8.20 11.62
N GLU A 517 27.23 -7.74 11.46
CA GLU A 517 26.93 -6.56 10.65
C GLU A 517 27.30 -5.28 11.43
N ALA A 518 27.93 -4.32 10.74
CA ALA A 518 28.57 -3.16 11.36
C ALA A 518 27.66 -2.29 12.25
N ARG A 519 26.36 -2.19 11.95
CA ARG A 519 25.38 -1.44 12.76
C ARG A 519 24.60 -2.30 13.73
N CYS A 520 24.71 -3.63 13.66
CA CYS A 520 24.18 -4.55 14.67
C CYS A 520 25.11 -4.61 15.88
N THR A 521 25.20 -3.47 16.59
CA THR A 521 25.91 -3.41 17.87
C THR A 521 25.19 -4.24 18.94
N ALA A 522 25.86 -4.55 20.05
CA ALA A 522 25.21 -5.22 21.18
C ALA A 522 23.95 -4.47 21.70
N ALA A 523 23.94 -3.14 21.61
CA ALA A 523 22.76 -2.35 21.95
C ALA A 523 21.62 -2.55 20.94
N ALA A 524 21.92 -2.56 19.64
CA ALA A 524 20.91 -2.83 18.61
C ALA A 524 20.36 -4.27 18.71
N ASP A 525 21.21 -5.26 19.02
CA ASP A 525 20.78 -6.65 19.25
C ASP A 525 19.94 -6.80 20.53
N ALA A 526 20.20 -6.00 21.56
CA ALA A 526 19.36 -5.95 22.75
C ALA A 526 17.95 -5.43 22.42
N GLU A 527 17.83 -4.34 21.66
CA GLU A 527 16.54 -3.83 21.18
C GLU A 527 15.83 -4.87 20.29
N ARG A 528 16.55 -5.47 19.35
CA ARG A 528 16.03 -6.57 18.50
C ARG A 528 15.47 -7.72 19.34
N SER A 529 16.23 -8.15 20.34
CA SER A 529 15.85 -9.26 21.23
C SER A 529 14.64 -8.91 22.09
N ALA A 530 14.52 -7.65 22.53
CA ALA A 530 13.33 -7.16 23.23
C ALA A 530 12.09 -7.18 22.34
N VAL A 531 12.20 -6.71 21.08
CA VAL A 531 11.10 -6.82 20.09
C VAL A 531 10.71 -8.28 19.86
N ASN A 532 11.68 -9.18 19.67
CA ASN A 532 11.39 -10.60 19.46
C ASN A 532 10.74 -11.28 20.67
N THR A 533 11.15 -10.90 21.87
CA THR A 533 10.53 -11.39 23.11
C THR A 533 9.07 -10.97 23.18
N TRP A 534 8.76 -9.71 22.83
CA TRP A 534 7.38 -9.24 22.72
C TRP A 534 6.60 -9.98 21.62
N ILE A 535 7.14 -10.09 20.40
CA ILE A 535 6.47 -10.78 19.28
C ILE A 535 6.04 -12.19 19.67
N ARG A 536 6.91 -12.97 20.34
CA ARG A 536 6.61 -14.35 20.74
C ARG A 536 5.45 -14.47 21.73
N GLY A 537 5.18 -13.44 22.51
CA GLY A 537 4.09 -13.39 23.49
C GLY A 537 2.93 -12.46 23.10
N ALA A 538 2.95 -11.86 21.91
CA ALA A 538 1.98 -10.87 21.48
C ALA A 538 0.64 -11.53 21.14
N GLU A 539 -0.44 -11.02 21.74
CA GLU A 539 -1.83 -11.41 21.44
C GLU A 539 -2.43 -10.54 20.32
N GLU A 540 -1.73 -9.47 19.93
CA GLU A 540 -2.12 -8.56 18.86
C GLU A 540 -1.99 -9.20 17.46
N PHE A 541 -1.30 -10.33 17.32
CA PHE A 541 -1.18 -11.08 16.07
C PHE A 541 -1.97 -12.38 16.14
N ASP A 542 -2.54 -12.79 15.01
CA ASP A 542 -3.28 -14.04 14.91
C ASP A 542 -2.35 -15.28 14.89
N GLY A 543 -1.04 -15.06 14.80
CA GLY A 543 0.00 -16.07 14.79
C GLY A 543 1.38 -15.48 14.52
N VAL A 544 2.41 -16.22 14.91
CA VAL A 544 3.81 -15.79 14.89
C VAL A 544 4.68 -16.85 14.21
N PHE A 545 5.60 -16.41 13.35
CA PHE A 545 6.67 -17.25 12.82
C PHE A 545 8.00 -16.89 13.48
N ASP A 546 8.66 -17.85 14.14
CA ASP A 546 9.94 -17.60 14.82
C ASP A 546 11.15 -17.69 13.86
N PHE A 547 11.23 -16.74 12.92
CA PHE A 547 12.30 -16.66 11.92
C PHE A 547 13.69 -16.43 12.53
N ASP A 548 13.79 -15.76 13.69
CA ASP A 548 15.01 -15.71 14.50
C ASP A 548 15.51 -17.11 14.86
N ALA A 549 14.62 -17.97 15.38
CA ALA A 549 14.99 -19.35 15.74
C ALA A 549 15.36 -20.21 14.54
N VAL A 550 14.77 -19.96 13.37
CA VAL A 550 15.11 -20.65 12.11
C VAL A 550 16.51 -20.30 11.64
N LEU A 551 16.89 -19.02 11.75
CA LEU A 551 18.13 -18.51 11.14
C LEU A 551 19.34 -18.51 12.07
N ARG A 552 19.14 -18.46 13.39
CA ARG A 552 20.23 -18.28 14.34
C ARG A 552 21.14 -19.49 14.47
N ASP A 553 22.42 -19.22 14.69
CA ASP A 553 23.39 -20.21 15.11
C ASP A 553 23.03 -20.69 16.53
N PRO A 554 22.81 -22.00 16.76
CA PRO A 554 22.46 -22.52 18.08
C PRO A 554 23.57 -22.32 19.12
N GLU A 555 24.83 -22.20 18.69
CA GLU A 555 25.97 -21.95 19.58
C GLU A 555 26.21 -20.46 19.81
N ARG A 556 25.70 -19.59 18.92
CA ARG A 556 25.80 -18.13 19.02
C ARG A 556 24.51 -17.44 18.55
N PRO A 557 23.44 -17.40 19.39
CA PRO A 557 22.09 -17.02 18.96
C PRO A 557 21.90 -15.60 18.40
N SER A 558 22.81 -14.66 18.67
CA SER A 558 22.78 -13.32 18.08
C SER A 558 23.30 -13.29 16.63
N ARG A 559 23.92 -14.39 16.16
CA ARG A 559 24.50 -14.55 14.82
C ARG A 559 23.63 -15.45 13.96
N MET A 560 23.58 -15.16 12.66
CA MET A 560 23.02 -16.07 11.66
C MET A 560 23.90 -17.33 11.52
N LEU A 561 23.25 -18.49 11.38
CA LEU A 561 23.93 -19.76 11.12
C LEU A 561 24.73 -19.65 9.81
N PRO A 562 26.03 -20.03 9.79
CA PRO A 562 26.87 -19.85 8.60
C PRO A 562 26.34 -20.50 7.31
N ALA A 563 25.55 -21.58 7.43
CA ALA A 563 24.92 -22.23 6.27
C ALA A 563 23.80 -21.39 5.62
N TYR A 564 23.24 -20.43 6.36
CA TYR A 564 22.17 -19.54 5.93
C TYR A 564 22.67 -18.13 5.62
N ASP A 565 23.78 -17.71 6.22
CA ASP A 565 24.39 -16.38 6.06
C ASP A 565 24.93 -16.19 4.64
N SER A 566 24.57 -15.07 3.99
CA SER A 566 25.15 -14.69 2.69
C SER A 566 26.60 -14.22 2.80
N GLY A 567 27.13 -14.08 4.02
CA GLY A 567 28.44 -13.54 4.36
C GLY A 567 28.43 -12.06 4.75
N ASP A 568 27.27 -11.40 4.75
CA ASP A 568 27.15 -10.01 5.22
C ASP A 568 26.58 -9.90 6.64
N HIS A 569 26.26 -11.05 7.25
CA HIS A 569 25.76 -11.18 8.61
C HIS A 569 24.39 -10.51 8.86
N LEU A 570 23.65 -10.17 7.81
CA LEU A 570 22.34 -9.53 7.89
C LEU A 570 21.29 -10.25 7.04
N HIS A 571 21.66 -10.60 5.81
CA HIS A 571 20.77 -11.20 4.85
C HIS A 571 21.03 -12.71 4.74
N PRO A 572 19.98 -13.53 4.79
CA PRO A 572 20.12 -14.93 4.42
C PRO A 572 20.40 -15.06 2.92
N GLY A 573 21.30 -15.96 2.52
CA GLY A 573 21.41 -16.42 1.14
C GLY A 573 20.26 -17.35 0.75
N ASP A 574 20.30 -17.90 -0.46
CA ASP A 574 19.25 -18.81 -0.98
C ASP A 574 18.83 -19.92 0.01
N ALA A 575 19.79 -20.55 0.69
CA ALA A 575 19.51 -21.61 1.66
C ALA A 575 18.73 -21.11 2.89
N GLY A 576 19.09 -19.93 3.42
CA GLY A 576 18.39 -19.32 4.54
C GLY A 576 17.00 -18.80 4.15
N LEU A 577 16.86 -18.21 2.97
CA LEU A 577 15.57 -17.77 2.44
C LEU A 577 14.62 -18.96 2.23
N ALA A 578 15.13 -20.09 1.73
CA ALA A 578 14.37 -21.34 1.65
C ALA A 578 13.99 -21.86 3.05
N ALA A 579 14.90 -21.84 4.03
CA ALA A 579 14.61 -22.25 5.40
C ALA A 579 13.49 -21.42 6.04
N LEU A 580 13.48 -20.10 5.84
CA LEU A 580 12.38 -19.23 6.26
C LEU A 580 11.05 -19.69 5.67
N ALA A 581 11.00 -19.84 4.36
CA ALA A 581 9.78 -20.24 3.66
C ALA A 581 9.31 -21.63 4.10
N GLU A 582 10.21 -22.59 4.31
CA GLU A 582 9.88 -23.95 4.76
C GLU A 582 9.39 -24.01 6.21
N SER A 583 9.82 -23.08 7.06
CA SER A 583 9.37 -23.01 8.45
C SER A 583 7.91 -22.56 8.63
N VAL A 584 7.32 -21.92 7.61
CA VAL A 584 5.95 -21.40 7.67
C VAL A 584 4.94 -22.55 7.75
N ASP A 585 4.16 -22.63 8.84
CA ASP A 585 2.97 -23.48 8.84
C ASP A 585 1.87 -22.82 7.99
N LEU A 586 1.61 -23.42 6.83
CA LEU A 586 0.65 -22.90 5.85
C LEU A 586 -0.78 -22.80 6.41
N ARG A 587 -1.14 -23.61 7.42
CA ARG A 587 -2.48 -23.55 8.06
C ARG A 587 -2.70 -22.23 8.79
N VAL A 588 -1.64 -21.64 9.32
CA VAL A 588 -1.68 -20.34 10.00
C VAL A 588 -1.94 -19.20 9.02
N LEU A 589 -1.81 -19.40 7.70
CA LEU A 589 -2.09 -18.36 6.70
C LEU A 589 -3.60 -18.21 6.40
N VAL A 590 -4.45 -19.12 6.86
CA VAL A 590 -5.89 -19.13 6.55
C VAL A 590 -6.67 -18.29 7.59
N PRO A 591 -7.47 -17.29 7.17
CA PRO A 591 -8.32 -16.48 8.06
C PRO A 591 -9.40 -17.23 8.84
#